data_AF-A0A061RYU0-F1
#
_entry.id   AF-A0A061RYU0-F1
#
_cell.length_a   1.000
_cell.length_b   1.000
_cell.length_c   1.000
_cell.angle_alpha   90.00
_cell.angle_beta   90.00
_cell.angle_gamma   90.00
#
_symmetry.space_group_name_H-M   'P 1'
#
loop_
_entity.id
_entity.type
_entity.pdbx_description
1 polymer ?
#
loop_
_entity_poly.entity_id
_entity_poly.type
_entity_poly.pdbx_seq_one_letter_code
_entity_poly.pdbx_strand_id
1 'polypeptide(L)'
;DHFHFSPFTLALTEDSGWYTANWEAVGYLDFGAGAGCSFLTSSCANYAAANPAQEWFCSRDGCSHDGRYKSYCMSDMFSGNCNLDEPYSICTDSANGGSNLFGESFGSFSRCFEAAETLDYLSDGFIYPESGGVCLAASCSGGELRVTVDGTELACPTGTTLSLAGVGSFQSGSLACP
;
A
#
# COMPACT_ATOMS: atom_id res chain seq x y z
N ASP A 1 10.56 8.72 10.20
CA ASP A 1 10.76 7.28 9.93
C ASP A 1 11.85 6.71 10.81
N HIS A 2 11.58 5.58 11.45
CA HIS A 2 12.59 4.80 12.16
C HIS A 2 13.00 3.67 11.21
N PHE A 3 14.25 3.67 10.76
CA PHE A 3 14.84 2.52 10.10
C PHE A 3 15.00 1.42 11.14
N HIS A 4 14.06 0.49 11.17
CA HIS A 4 14.17 -0.65 12.05
C HIS A 4 14.87 -1.80 11.32
N PHE A 5 15.92 -2.36 11.94
CA PHE A 5 16.57 -3.56 11.44
C PHE A 5 15.66 -4.77 11.68
N SER A 6 15.49 -5.61 10.67
CA SER A 6 14.66 -6.81 10.78
C SER A 6 15.26 -7.85 11.73
N PRO A 7 14.47 -8.84 12.18
CA PRO A 7 14.98 -9.95 12.98
C PRO A 7 16.10 -10.73 12.26
N PHE A 8 16.05 -10.84 10.93
CA PHE A 8 17.09 -11.50 10.14
C PHE A 8 18.43 -10.77 10.20
N THR A 9 18.41 -9.43 10.12
CA THR A 9 19.64 -8.64 10.20
C THR A 9 20.27 -8.76 11.58
N LEU A 10 19.47 -8.66 12.65
CA LEU A 10 19.98 -8.80 14.02
C LEU A 10 20.57 -10.19 14.26
N ALA A 11 19.86 -11.25 13.87
CA ALA A 11 20.36 -12.63 13.96
C ALA A 11 21.71 -12.78 13.24
N LEU A 12 21.81 -12.32 11.99
CA LEU A 12 23.04 -12.40 11.20
C LEU A 12 24.21 -11.70 11.90
N THR A 13 23.98 -10.52 12.48
CA THR A 13 25.03 -9.79 13.19
C THR A 13 25.44 -10.45 14.50
N GLU A 14 24.51 -11.07 15.21
CA GLU A 14 24.79 -11.79 16.46
C GLU A 14 25.53 -13.12 16.19
N ASP A 15 25.07 -13.89 15.20
CA ASP A 15 25.69 -15.15 14.77
C ASP A 15 27.12 -14.97 14.23
N SER A 16 27.47 -13.77 13.77
CA SER A 16 28.85 -13.43 13.38
C SER A 16 29.84 -13.48 14.57
N GLY A 17 29.34 -13.39 15.80
CA GLY A 17 30.14 -13.30 17.03
C GLY A 17 30.82 -11.95 17.26
N TRP A 18 30.63 -10.97 16.39
CA TRP A 18 31.19 -9.61 16.56
C TRP A 18 30.31 -8.69 17.40
N TYR A 19 29.01 -8.98 17.48
CA TYR A 19 28.03 -8.15 18.16
C TYR A 19 27.11 -9.01 19.04
N THR A 20 26.53 -8.38 20.06
CA THR A 20 25.38 -8.91 20.80
C THR A 20 24.18 -8.07 20.42
N ALA A 21 23.13 -8.69 19.90
CA ALA A 21 21.99 -7.95 19.35
C ALA A 21 21.06 -7.47 20.47
N ASN A 22 20.61 -6.22 20.38
CA ASN A 22 19.52 -5.75 21.22
C ASN A 22 18.17 -6.07 20.57
N TRP A 23 17.60 -7.21 20.95
CA TRP A 23 16.31 -7.68 20.44
C TRP A 23 15.11 -6.81 20.87
N GLU A 24 15.26 -5.93 21.87
CA GLU A 24 14.21 -4.96 22.23
C GLU A 24 14.06 -3.83 21.21
N ALA A 25 15.08 -3.62 20.37
CA ALA A 25 15.09 -2.60 19.32
C ALA A 25 14.75 -3.15 17.93
N VAL A 26 14.41 -4.43 17.83
CA VAL A 26 14.14 -5.10 16.55
C VAL A 26 12.92 -4.52 15.85
N GLY A 27 13.01 -4.38 14.54
CA GLY A 27 11.87 -4.06 13.68
C GLY A 27 10.99 -5.26 13.42
N TYR A 28 9.72 -5.01 13.17
CA TYR A 28 8.86 -6.00 12.56
C TYR A 28 9.11 -6.03 11.06
N LEU A 29 9.40 -7.22 10.51
CA LEU A 29 9.46 -7.46 9.08
C LEU A 29 8.17 -8.18 8.67
N ASP A 30 7.30 -7.45 7.98
CA ASP A 30 5.99 -7.97 7.62
C ASP A 30 6.03 -8.91 6.40
N PHE A 31 6.91 -8.61 5.44
CA PHE A 31 6.99 -9.36 4.19
C PHE A 31 7.22 -10.86 4.43
N GLY A 32 6.23 -11.68 4.06
CA GLY A 32 6.27 -13.13 4.22
C GLY A 32 6.00 -13.64 5.64
N ALA A 33 5.61 -12.76 6.58
CA ALA A 33 5.24 -13.17 7.92
C ALA A 33 4.01 -14.10 7.89
N GLY A 34 4.12 -15.26 8.53
CA GLY A 34 3.04 -16.26 8.53
C GLY A 34 2.80 -16.98 7.20
N ALA A 35 3.61 -16.70 6.15
CA ALA A 35 3.38 -17.20 4.79
C ALA A 35 3.60 -18.72 4.63
N GLY A 36 4.30 -19.35 5.58
CA GLY A 36 4.56 -20.80 5.59
C GLY A 36 5.65 -21.26 4.62
N CYS A 37 6.02 -22.54 4.67
CA CYS A 37 7.15 -23.06 3.90
C CYS A 37 6.96 -22.96 2.39
N SER A 38 5.71 -23.05 1.89
CA SER A 38 5.40 -22.96 0.47
C SER A 38 5.80 -21.61 -0.14
N PHE A 39 5.89 -20.55 0.66
CA PHE A 39 6.38 -19.24 0.24
C PHE A 39 7.84 -19.30 -0.24
N LEU A 40 8.67 -20.12 0.43
CA LEU A 40 10.09 -20.24 0.13
C LEU A 40 10.40 -21.33 -0.92
N THR A 41 9.52 -22.34 -1.04
CA THR A 41 9.81 -23.53 -1.85
C THR A 41 9.07 -23.56 -3.19
N SER A 42 7.95 -22.84 -3.31
CA SER A 42 7.18 -22.74 -4.56
C SER A 42 7.62 -21.53 -5.37
N SER A 43 7.29 -21.49 -6.67
CA SER A 43 7.35 -20.22 -7.42
C SER A 43 6.31 -19.23 -6.85
N CYS A 44 6.57 -17.93 -6.94
CA CYS A 44 5.60 -16.92 -6.51
C CYS A 44 4.27 -17.01 -7.24
N ALA A 45 4.27 -17.37 -8.53
CA ALA A 45 3.03 -17.62 -9.28
C ALA A 45 2.20 -18.75 -8.65
N ASN A 46 2.84 -19.87 -8.28
CA ASN A 46 2.15 -20.99 -7.62
C ASN A 46 1.71 -20.62 -6.19
N TYR A 47 2.54 -19.87 -5.46
CA TYR A 47 2.20 -19.41 -4.13
C TYR A 47 0.99 -18.48 -4.16
N ALA A 48 0.97 -17.46 -5.04
CA ALA A 48 -0.12 -16.52 -5.18
C ALA A 48 -1.42 -17.21 -5.62
N ALA A 49 -1.34 -18.15 -6.56
CA ALA A 49 -2.51 -18.94 -6.99
C ALA A 49 -3.09 -19.80 -5.85
N ALA A 50 -2.25 -20.34 -4.96
CA ALA A 50 -2.69 -21.11 -3.80
C ALA A 50 -3.16 -20.23 -2.63
N ASN A 51 -2.75 -18.96 -2.58
CA ASN A 51 -3.03 -18.02 -1.51
C ASN A 51 -3.55 -16.71 -2.10
N PRO A 52 -4.77 -16.67 -2.65
CA PRO A 52 -5.29 -15.49 -3.35
C PRO A 52 -5.46 -14.25 -2.46
N ALA A 53 -5.43 -14.41 -1.14
CA ALA A 53 -5.48 -13.33 -0.16
C ALA A 53 -4.09 -12.86 0.32
N GLN A 54 -3.00 -13.34 -0.29
CA GLN A 54 -1.66 -12.85 0.00
C GLN A 54 -1.48 -11.41 -0.49
N GLU A 55 -0.59 -10.68 0.18
CA GLU A 55 -0.34 -9.24 -0.08
C GLU A 55 1.10 -8.99 -0.55
N TRP A 56 1.90 -10.05 -0.76
CA TRP A 56 3.34 -9.94 -1.01
C TRP A 56 3.68 -9.73 -2.48
N PHE A 57 2.95 -10.41 -3.36
CA PHE A 57 3.16 -10.42 -4.79
C PHE A 57 2.00 -9.71 -5.49
N CYS A 58 2.26 -8.56 -6.08
CA CYS A 58 1.23 -7.78 -6.75
C CYS A 58 0.81 -8.43 -8.08
N SER A 59 -0.39 -8.10 -8.56
CA SER A 59 -0.88 -8.50 -9.89
C SER A 59 -1.21 -7.33 -10.81
N ARG A 60 -1.21 -6.10 -10.28
CA ARG A 60 -1.54 -4.86 -10.98
C ARG A 60 -0.87 -3.70 -10.24
N ASP A 61 -0.66 -2.59 -10.94
CA ASP A 61 -0.24 -1.33 -10.33
C ASP A 61 -1.24 -0.90 -9.25
N GLY A 62 -0.77 -0.21 -8.22
CA GLY A 62 -1.60 0.04 -7.05
C GLY A 62 -0.86 0.78 -5.95
N CYS A 63 -1.04 0.29 -4.73
CA CYS A 63 -0.42 0.77 -3.51
C CYS A 63 0.64 -0.23 -3.04
N SER A 64 1.72 0.29 -2.46
CA SER A 64 2.63 -0.56 -1.69
C SER A 64 1.89 -1.21 -0.52
N HIS A 65 2.34 -2.40 -0.13
CA HIS A 65 1.83 -3.15 1.03
C HIS A 65 1.60 -2.30 2.30
N ASP A 66 2.48 -1.36 2.60
CA ASP A 66 2.38 -0.48 3.78
C ASP A 66 1.49 0.76 3.58
N GLY A 67 0.87 0.88 2.41
CA GLY A 67 0.02 1.99 2.01
C GLY A 67 0.73 3.34 1.96
N ARG A 68 2.07 3.39 1.91
CA ARG A 68 2.80 4.68 1.88
C ARG A 68 3.05 5.20 0.48
N TYR A 69 3.05 4.33 -0.52
CA TYR A 69 3.43 4.64 -1.88
C TYR A 69 2.36 4.20 -2.86
N LYS A 70 2.23 4.94 -3.96
CA LYS A 70 1.72 4.38 -5.21
C LYS A 70 2.86 3.58 -5.84
N SER A 71 2.55 2.40 -6.35
CA SER A 71 3.52 1.43 -6.87
C SER A 71 3.17 0.97 -8.28
N TYR A 72 4.21 0.65 -9.04
CA TYR A 72 4.10 -0.19 -10.23
C TYR A 72 4.29 -1.64 -9.83
N CYS A 73 3.53 -2.52 -10.45
CA CYS A 73 3.68 -3.94 -10.22
C CYS A 73 4.69 -4.52 -11.20
N MET A 74 5.92 -4.70 -10.74
CA MET A 74 7.04 -5.10 -11.58
C MET A 74 7.87 -6.20 -10.93
N SER A 75 8.60 -6.94 -11.76
CA SER A 75 9.55 -7.96 -11.31
C SER A 75 10.98 -7.55 -11.61
N ASP A 76 11.91 -7.97 -10.76
CA ASP A 76 13.34 -7.82 -10.99
C ASP A 76 14.12 -9.11 -10.68
N MET A 77 15.45 -9.07 -10.82
CA MET A 77 16.28 -10.25 -10.53
C MET A 77 16.45 -10.54 -9.03
N PHE A 78 16.24 -9.55 -8.15
CA PHE A 78 16.43 -9.68 -6.71
C PHE A 78 15.21 -10.26 -6.01
N SER A 79 14.02 -10.06 -6.58
CA SER A 79 12.73 -10.63 -6.21
C SER A 79 12.54 -12.07 -6.69
N GLY A 80 13.54 -12.68 -7.34
CA GLY A 80 13.39 -13.99 -7.98
C GLY A 80 12.44 -13.96 -9.18
N ASN A 81 12.31 -12.79 -9.83
CA ASN A 81 11.32 -12.48 -10.88
C ASN A 81 9.86 -12.55 -10.39
N CYS A 82 9.63 -12.29 -9.11
CA CYS A 82 8.29 -12.12 -8.56
C CYS A 82 7.86 -10.67 -8.72
N ASN A 83 6.59 -10.47 -9.06
CA ASN A 83 6.05 -9.12 -9.15
C ASN A 83 5.90 -8.55 -7.72
N LEU A 84 6.55 -7.42 -7.47
CA LEU A 84 6.50 -6.67 -6.22
C LEU A 84 6.07 -5.23 -6.51
N ASP A 85 5.60 -4.56 -5.46
CA ASP A 85 5.25 -3.14 -5.50
C ASP A 85 6.51 -2.27 -5.56
N GLU A 86 6.82 -1.76 -6.74
CA GLU A 86 7.91 -0.82 -6.96
C GLU A 86 7.41 0.62 -6.79
N PRO A 87 7.79 1.32 -5.71
CA PRO A 87 7.23 2.62 -5.38
C PRO A 87 7.66 3.70 -6.38
N TYR A 88 6.71 4.51 -6.87
CA TYR A 88 7.00 5.65 -7.75
C TYR A 88 6.52 6.99 -7.23
N SER A 89 5.57 7.02 -6.29
CA SER A 89 5.08 8.25 -5.66
C SER A 89 4.79 8.01 -4.19
N ILE A 90 5.38 8.82 -3.31
CA ILE A 90 5.20 8.69 -1.86
C ILE A 90 4.06 9.60 -1.39
N CYS A 91 3.02 9.01 -0.80
CA CYS A 91 1.85 9.76 -0.32
C CYS A 91 2.20 10.67 0.86
N THR A 92 3.24 10.33 1.63
CA THR A 92 3.60 11.10 2.84
C THR A 92 4.39 12.38 2.58
N ASP A 93 4.87 12.59 1.35
CA ASP A 93 5.64 13.78 0.99
C ASP A 93 4.76 14.83 0.32
N SER A 94 4.56 15.96 0.99
CA SER A 94 3.81 17.09 0.45
C SER A 94 4.37 17.65 -0.86
N ALA A 95 5.64 17.40 -1.18
CA ALA A 95 6.23 17.81 -2.45
C ALA A 95 5.58 17.13 -3.67
N ASN A 96 4.90 16.00 -3.47
CA ASN A 96 4.17 15.28 -4.52
C ASN A 96 2.75 15.81 -4.76
N GLY A 97 2.26 16.77 -3.96
CA GLY A 97 0.92 17.36 -4.05
C GLY A 97 0.69 18.33 -5.22
N GLY A 98 1.16 17.96 -6.42
CA GLY A 98 1.07 18.75 -7.64
C GLY A 98 -0.34 18.80 -8.25
N SER A 99 -0.49 18.36 -9.51
CA SER A 99 -1.81 18.29 -10.17
C SER A 99 -2.74 17.37 -9.41
N ASN A 100 -3.81 17.93 -8.84
CA ASN A 100 -4.77 17.19 -8.01
C ASN A 100 -5.84 16.48 -8.84
N LEU A 101 -5.42 15.54 -9.69
CA LEU A 101 -6.33 14.61 -10.34
C LEU A 101 -6.79 13.59 -9.26
N PHE A 102 -8.06 13.19 -9.24
CA PHE A 102 -8.62 12.25 -8.26
C PHE A 102 -8.69 12.73 -6.80
N GLY A 103 -8.59 14.04 -6.54
CA GLY A 103 -8.72 14.57 -5.18
C GLY A 103 -7.63 14.07 -4.21
N GLU A 104 -6.47 13.68 -4.74
CA GLU A 104 -5.34 13.20 -3.98
C GLU A 104 -4.83 14.24 -2.96
N SER A 105 -4.35 13.74 -1.84
CA SER A 105 -3.77 14.52 -0.74
C SER A 105 -2.43 13.93 -0.36
N PHE A 106 -1.42 14.78 -0.19
CA PHE A 106 -0.07 14.37 0.15
C PHE A 106 0.39 15.05 1.44
N GLY A 107 0.94 14.28 2.38
CA GLY A 107 1.38 14.76 3.68
C GLY A 107 1.50 13.64 4.70
N SER A 108 1.99 13.93 5.91
CA SER A 108 2.40 12.90 6.88
C SER A 108 1.32 11.87 7.24
N PHE A 109 0.05 12.24 7.13
CA PHE A 109 -1.10 11.38 7.41
C PHE A 109 -1.75 10.78 6.15
N SER A 110 -1.24 11.08 4.96
CA SER A 110 -1.72 10.50 3.72
C SER A 110 -1.22 9.08 3.53
N ARG A 111 -2.11 8.23 3.00
CA ARG A 111 -1.84 6.84 2.62
C ARG A 111 -2.41 6.58 1.23
N CYS A 112 -1.84 5.61 0.54
CA CYS A 112 -2.36 5.08 -0.70
C CYS A 112 -3.53 4.15 -0.39
N PHE A 113 -4.64 4.33 -1.10
CA PHE A 113 -5.83 3.48 -1.05
C PHE A 113 -6.06 2.84 -2.41
N GLU A 114 -6.22 1.52 -2.40
CA GLU A 114 -6.49 0.72 -3.60
C GLU A 114 -7.88 1.04 -4.18
N ALA A 115 -7.97 1.14 -5.49
CA ALA A 115 -9.22 1.14 -6.21
C ALA A 115 -9.81 -0.28 -6.21
N ALA A 116 -10.87 -0.50 -5.44
CA ALA A 116 -11.64 -1.75 -5.48
C ALA A 116 -12.36 -1.89 -6.83
N GLU A 117 -12.87 -0.77 -7.36
CA GLU A 117 -13.39 -0.61 -8.72
C GLU A 117 -12.76 0.62 -9.35
N THR A 118 -12.65 0.66 -10.68
CA THR A 118 -12.10 1.82 -11.39
C THR A 118 -12.78 3.10 -10.94
N LEU A 119 -11.98 4.07 -10.52
CA LEU A 119 -12.43 5.39 -10.10
C LEU A 119 -12.56 6.29 -11.33
N ASP A 120 -13.78 6.74 -11.60
CA ASP A 120 -14.04 7.66 -12.72
C ASP A 120 -14.13 9.09 -12.20
N TYR A 121 -13.11 9.91 -12.44
CA TYR A 121 -13.05 11.29 -11.95
C TYR A 121 -13.29 12.30 -13.08
N LEU A 122 -14.23 13.23 -12.88
CA LEU A 122 -14.55 14.28 -13.84
C LEU A 122 -13.64 15.50 -13.63
N SER A 123 -12.80 15.81 -14.62
CA SER A 123 -12.00 17.04 -14.66
C SER A 123 -12.05 17.67 -16.05
N ASP A 124 -12.20 18.99 -16.13
CA ASP A 124 -12.26 19.74 -17.40
C ASP A 124 -13.24 19.18 -18.45
N GLY A 125 -14.33 18.57 -18.00
CA GLY A 125 -15.34 17.95 -18.87
C GLY A 125 -14.98 16.56 -19.41
N PHE A 126 -13.88 15.97 -18.98
CA PHE A 126 -13.44 14.62 -19.33
C PHE A 126 -13.45 13.69 -18.11
N ILE A 127 -13.76 12.42 -18.35
CA ILE A 127 -13.67 11.36 -17.33
C ILE A 127 -12.27 10.75 -17.42
N TYR A 128 -11.55 10.79 -16.30
CA TYR A 128 -10.26 10.14 -16.11
C TYR A 128 -10.46 8.88 -15.27
N PRO A 129 -10.09 7.69 -15.78
CA PRO A 129 -10.14 6.45 -15.00
C PRO A 129 -8.84 6.23 -14.21
N GLU A 130 -8.95 5.73 -12.98
CA GLU A 130 -7.84 5.22 -12.17
C GLU A 130 -8.20 3.86 -11.60
N SER A 131 -7.32 2.86 -11.75
CA SER A 131 -7.58 1.48 -11.33
C SER A 131 -6.51 0.90 -10.40
N GLY A 132 -5.45 1.66 -10.14
CA GLY A 132 -4.42 1.32 -9.16
C GLY A 132 -4.78 1.90 -7.79
N GLY A 133 -4.05 2.93 -7.37
CA GLY A 133 -4.22 3.54 -6.05
C GLY A 133 -4.19 5.06 -6.06
N VAL A 134 -4.80 5.66 -5.04
CA VAL A 134 -4.83 7.12 -4.85
C VAL A 134 -4.33 7.49 -3.46
N CYS A 135 -3.52 8.54 -3.38
CA CYS A 135 -3.05 9.08 -2.10
C CYS A 135 -4.14 9.93 -1.45
N LEU A 136 -4.65 9.54 -0.29
CA LEU A 136 -5.67 10.28 0.46
C LEU A 136 -5.22 10.53 1.89
N ALA A 137 -5.60 11.69 2.43
CA ALA A 137 -5.38 11.96 3.85
C ALA A 137 -6.24 11.00 4.67
N ALA A 138 -5.60 10.29 5.61
CA ALA A 138 -6.26 9.33 6.47
C ALA A 138 -6.18 9.76 7.93
N SER A 139 -7.18 9.40 8.71
CA SER A 139 -7.19 9.59 10.16
C SER A 139 -7.91 8.44 10.84
N CYS A 140 -7.62 8.22 12.12
CA CYS A 140 -8.34 7.26 12.94
C CYS A 140 -9.06 8.01 14.06
N SER A 141 -10.38 7.84 14.15
CA SER A 141 -11.20 8.46 15.19
C SER A 141 -12.09 7.41 15.83
N GLY A 142 -11.98 7.24 17.15
CA GLY A 142 -12.77 6.23 17.88
C GLY A 142 -12.51 4.78 17.46
N GLY A 143 -11.35 4.50 16.84
CA GLY A 143 -11.01 3.18 16.28
C GLY A 143 -11.52 2.95 14.86
N GLU A 144 -12.19 3.93 14.25
CA GLU A 144 -12.66 3.88 12.87
C GLU A 144 -11.68 4.63 11.96
N LEU A 145 -11.26 3.98 10.86
CA LEU A 145 -10.47 4.59 9.81
C LEU A 145 -11.34 5.53 8.97
N ARG A 146 -10.81 6.71 8.67
CA ARG A 146 -11.47 7.76 7.91
C ARG A 146 -10.55 8.32 6.85
N VAL A 147 -11.11 8.67 5.71
CA VAL A 147 -10.39 9.21 4.55
C VAL A 147 -11.00 10.53 4.13
N THR A 148 -10.16 11.46 3.68
CA THR A 148 -10.60 12.74 3.14
C THR A 148 -10.47 12.72 1.62
N VAL A 149 -11.61 12.86 0.93
CA VAL A 149 -11.71 12.88 -0.54
C VAL A 149 -12.32 14.21 -0.95
N ASP A 150 -11.61 15.00 -1.77
CA ASP A 150 -12.06 16.36 -2.18
C ASP A 150 -12.51 17.23 -0.99
N GLY A 151 -11.83 17.10 0.16
CA GLY A 151 -12.15 17.82 1.39
C GLY A 151 -13.33 17.27 2.19
N THR A 152 -13.97 16.18 1.74
CA THR A 152 -15.04 15.48 2.47
C THR A 152 -14.46 14.31 3.25
N GLU A 153 -14.69 14.28 4.57
CA GLU A 153 -14.29 13.18 5.43
C GLU A 153 -15.34 12.06 5.40
N LEU A 154 -14.89 10.84 5.08
CA LEU A 154 -15.73 9.66 4.93
C LEU A 154 -15.21 8.54 5.83
N ALA A 155 -16.14 7.78 6.42
CA ALA A 155 -15.80 6.55 7.11
C ALA A 155 -15.33 5.50 6.10
N CYS A 156 -14.24 4.81 6.43
CA CYS A 156 -13.67 3.73 5.64
C CYS A 156 -13.40 2.52 6.55
N PRO A 157 -14.44 1.82 7.02
CA PRO A 157 -14.27 0.70 7.94
C PRO A 157 -13.41 -0.41 7.32
N THR A 158 -12.45 -0.92 8.08
CA THR A 158 -11.54 -2.00 7.63
C THR A 158 -12.28 -3.21 7.06
N GLY A 159 -11.81 -3.69 5.92
CA GLY A 159 -12.38 -4.82 5.19
C GLY A 159 -13.64 -4.50 4.37
N THR A 160 -14.01 -3.22 4.25
CA THR A 160 -15.15 -2.78 3.44
C THR A 160 -14.71 -2.07 2.16
N THR A 161 -15.67 -1.74 1.30
CA THR A 161 -15.46 -0.86 0.16
C THR A 161 -16.22 0.44 0.35
N LEU A 162 -15.56 1.56 0.05
CA LEU A 162 -16.15 2.90 0.10
C LEU A 162 -16.48 3.37 -1.31
N SER A 163 -17.76 3.50 -1.63
CA SER A 163 -18.19 4.07 -2.92
C SER A 163 -17.88 5.58 -2.96
N LEU A 164 -17.28 6.02 -4.07
CA LEU A 164 -17.01 7.44 -4.33
C LEU A 164 -18.03 8.06 -5.29
N ALA A 165 -19.06 7.34 -5.74
CA ALA A 165 -20.05 7.87 -6.66
C ALA A 165 -20.74 9.12 -6.07
N GLY A 166 -20.54 10.28 -6.71
CA GLY A 166 -21.08 11.56 -6.27
C GLY A 166 -20.32 12.24 -5.12
N VAL A 167 -19.19 11.69 -4.70
CA VAL A 167 -18.26 12.35 -3.76
C VAL A 167 -17.31 13.23 -4.58
N GLY A 168 -17.28 14.54 -4.30
CA GLY A 168 -16.41 15.45 -5.05
C GLY A 168 -16.71 15.41 -6.55
N SER A 169 -15.69 15.17 -7.37
CA SER A 169 -15.85 15.03 -8.83
C SER A 169 -15.92 13.58 -9.33
N PHE A 170 -15.95 12.60 -8.43
CA PHE A 170 -16.07 11.19 -8.79
C PHE A 170 -17.47 10.86 -9.32
N GLN A 171 -17.53 10.29 -10.52
CA GLN A 171 -18.74 9.83 -11.19
C GLN A 171 -19.09 8.39 -10.80
N SER A 172 -18.07 7.55 -10.59
CA SER A 172 -18.21 6.13 -10.27
C SER A 172 -16.95 5.61 -9.56
N GLY A 173 -17.01 4.36 -9.08
CA GLY A 173 -15.89 3.64 -8.47
C GLY A 173 -15.95 3.53 -6.96
N SER A 174 -15.04 2.73 -6.42
CA SER A 174 -14.93 2.48 -4.98
C SER A 174 -13.49 2.21 -4.54
N LEU A 175 -13.18 2.60 -3.30
CA LEU A 175 -11.91 2.34 -2.64
C LEU A 175 -12.02 1.09 -1.77
N ALA A 176 -10.93 0.32 -1.67
CA ALA A 176 -10.79 -0.70 -0.65
C ALA A 176 -10.34 -0.04 0.67
N CYS A 177 -11.05 -0.35 1.76
CA CYS A 177 -10.69 0.09 3.10
C CYS A 177 -9.84 -1.01 3.76
N PRO A 178 -8.54 -0.79 3.99
CA PRO A 178 -7.64 -1.78 4.56
C PRO A 178 -7.92 -2.08 6.03
#